data_AF-A0A7L0ADB4-F1
#
_entry.id   AF-A0A7L0ADB4-F1
#
_cell.length_a   1.000
_cell.length_b   1.000
_cell.length_c   1.000
_cell.angle_alpha   90.00
_cell.angle_beta   90.00
_cell.angle_gamma   90.00
#
_symmetry.space_group_name_H-M   'P 1'
#
loop_
_entity.id
_entity.type
_entity.pdbx_description
1 polymer ?
#
loop_
_entity_poly.entity_id
_entity_poly.type
_entity_poly.pdbx_seq_one_letter_code
_entity_poly.pdbx_strand_id
1 'polypeptide(L)'
;QSAVNVPRDFEGCSTLRKYFGQLHYLQSRIPMGAEQEAAVPIAWTEIFSGKTVTHEDIKYEQACILYNLGALHSMLGAMDKRVSEECAAGAFTYLRDHFPHSYSVDMSHQILNLNINLMLGQAQECLLEKSMLDNRKSFLVARISAQVVDYYKEACRALENSETASLLGKIQKDWKKLVQMKIYYFAAVAHLHMGKQAEEQQKFGERVIYFQSALDKLNEAIKLAKGQPETVQEALRFTMDVIGGKYNSAKKDNDFIYHEAVPALDTLQSVKAGPGTDEAPADSHRSWSTCDFQRRFSHCCRSTKGFFFIIFFLCRSEEKAKLLRDVMAKIEAKNEVLDQFMDSMQLDPETVDNLDMYSHIPPILMEKCAALSVRPDTVKNLVQSMQGKDTGTYGGDWGRLGWPWGQARCSLAGPGPWQRPLRSLILFRYKFLNPKAFFLVAGRGGCRFLAGRASRRPAGGCSRGDDKQVLQNLKRILGKVQEMRDQRASLEQQLREMIQKDDITTSLVTTDRSEMKKLFEEQLKKYDQIKVYLEQNLAAQENVLKALTDANVKYAAVRKALAEVEHK
;
A
#
# COMPACT_ATOMS: atom_id res chain seq x y z
N GLN A 1 9.69 18.65 -4.67
CA GLN A 1 10.45 19.32 -5.76
C GLN A 1 11.74 18.59 -6.13
N SER A 2 12.57 18.11 -5.20
CA SER A 2 13.82 17.40 -5.57
C SER A 2 13.63 16.10 -6.36
N ALA A 3 12.50 15.39 -6.18
CA ALA A 3 12.22 14.14 -6.91
C ALA A 3 11.83 14.36 -8.39
N VAL A 4 11.20 15.49 -8.72
CA VAL A 4 10.81 15.82 -10.11
C VAL A 4 11.96 16.45 -10.90
N ASN A 5 12.96 17.01 -10.20
CA ASN A 5 14.21 17.52 -10.77
C ASN A 5 15.39 16.70 -10.24
N VAL A 6 15.30 15.39 -10.39
CA VAL A 6 16.29 14.45 -9.84
C VAL A 6 17.62 14.54 -10.61
N PRO A 7 18.78 14.55 -9.92
CA PRO A 7 20.06 14.40 -10.60
C PRO A 7 20.17 13.02 -11.25
N ARG A 8 20.87 12.93 -12.39
CA ARG A 8 21.00 11.70 -13.19
C ARG A 8 22.17 10.86 -12.70
N ASP A 9 22.17 10.52 -11.42
CA ASP A 9 23.20 9.76 -10.72
C ASP A 9 22.60 8.80 -9.68
N PHE A 10 23.46 8.06 -8.97
CA PHE A 10 23.03 7.13 -7.92
C PHE A 10 22.38 7.83 -6.71
N GLU A 11 22.70 9.10 -6.46
CA GLU A 11 22.05 9.91 -5.41
C GLU A 11 20.61 10.25 -5.81
N GLY A 12 20.37 10.48 -7.10
CA GLY A 12 19.07 10.63 -7.70
C GLY A 12 18.16 9.42 -7.46
N CYS A 13 18.68 8.20 -7.67
CA CYS A 13 17.96 6.98 -7.31
C CYS A 13 17.57 6.98 -5.82
N SER A 14 18.45 7.39 -4.91
CA SER A 14 18.15 7.50 -3.48
C SER A 14 17.04 8.51 -3.18
N THR A 15 17.03 9.64 -3.90
CA THR A 15 16.02 10.69 -3.77
C THR A 15 14.64 10.20 -4.20
N LEU A 16 14.54 9.53 -5.36
CA LEU A 16 13.28 8.94 -5.84
C LEU A 16 12.76 7.87 -4.88
N ARG A 17 13.64 6.99 -4.39
CA ARG A 17 13.29 5.95 -3.40
C ARG A 17 12.75 6.55 -2.11
N LYS A 18 13.41 7.59 -1.58
CA LYS A 18 12.96 8.29 -0.37
C LYS A 18 11.59 8.91 -0.59
N TYR A 19 11.38 9.58 -1.72
CA TYR A 19 10.10 10.21 -2.03
C TYR A 19 8.98 9.18 -2.18
N PHE A 20 9.21 8.08 -2.90
CA PHE A 20 8.25 6.97 -3.04
C PHE A 20 7.81 6.40 -1.68
N GLY A 21 8.75 6.24 -0.74
CA GLY A 21 8.42 5.80 0.62
C GLY A 21 7.62 6.83 1.42
N GLN A 22 7.92 8.12 1.27
CA GLN A 22 7.14 9.19 1.90
C GLN A 22 5.70 9.23 1.39
N LEU A 23 5.47 8.97 0.09
CA LEU A 23 4.13 8.88 -0.48
C LEU A 23 3.30 7.74 0.14
N HIS A 24 3.92 6.60 0.43
CA HIS A 24 3.24 5.50 1.12
C HIS A 24 2.88 5.86 2.57
N TYR A 25 3.77 6.52 3.32
CA TYR A 25 3.43 7.01 4.67
C TYR A 25 2.28 8.01 4.63
N LEU A 26 2.29 8.92 3.65
CA LEU A 26 1.24 9.90 3.48
C LEU A 26 -0.12 9.22 3.22
N GLN A 27 -0.17 8.30 2.27
CA GLN A 27 -1.37 7.51 1.95
C GLN A 27 -1.90 6.73 3.15
N SER A 28 -1.02 6.22 4.02
CA SER A 28 -1.45 5.47 5.21
C SER A 28 -2.16 6.33 6.27
N ARG A 29 -2.00 7.66 6.22
CA ARG A 29 -2.54 8.61 7.20
C ARG A 29 -3.63 9.51 6.64
N ILE A 30 -3.58 9.80 5.34
CA ILE A 30 -4.51 10.69 4.67
C ILE A 30 -5.18 9.91 3.53
N PRO A 31 -6.52 9.85 3.49
CA PRO A 31 -7.25 9.15 2.43
C PRO A 31 -7.21 9.96 1.13
N MET A 32 -6.12 9.78 0.36
CA MET A 32 -5.84 10.45 -0.92
C MET A 32 -5.91 9.52 -2.14
N GLY A 33 -6.51 8.34 -1.99
CA GLY A 33 -6.76 7.42 -3.11
C GLY A 33 -7.91 7.89 -3.99
N ALA A 34 -8.15 7.16 -5.09
CA ALA A 34 -9.26 7.45 -6.01
C ALA A 34 -10.60 7.59 -5.26
N GLU A 35 -11.34 8.66 -5.56
CA GLU A 35 -12.66 8.98 -5.00
C GLU A 35 -12.67 9.21 -3.46
N GLN A 36 -11.51 9.49 -2.86
CA GLN A 36 -11.41 9.79 -1.42
C GLN A 36 -11.47 11.30 -1.13
N GLU A 37 -11.91 11.67 0.07
CA GLU A 37 -12.19 13.07 0.44
C GLU A 37 -10.99 14.01 0.36
N ALA A 38 -9.76 13.50 0.53
CA ALA A 38 -8.52 14.26 0.44
C ALA A 38 -7.75 13.98 -0.86
N ALA A 39 -8.40 13.38 -1.87
CA ALA A 39 -7.81 13.21 -3.19
C ALA A 39 -7.54 14.59 -3.82
N VAL A 40 -6.38 14.70 -4.47
CA VAL A 40 -5.96 15.91 -5.17
C VAL A 40 -5.56 15.55 -6.60
N PRO A 41 -5.76 16.44 -7.59
CA PRO A 41 -5.37 16.17 -8.96
C PRO A 41 -3.84 16.12 -9.07
N ILE A 42 -3.34 15.00 -9.60
CA ILE A 42 -1.93 14.73 -9.86
C ILE A 42 -1.74 14.64 -11.36
N ALA A 43 -0.84 15.46 -11.90
CA ALA A 43 -0.61 15.58 -13.34
C ALA A 43 0.82 15.19 -13.72
N TRP A 44 0.96 14.26 -14.67
CA TRP A 44 2.22 13.88 -15.27
C TRP A 44 2.13 13.89 -16.79
N THR A 45 3.27 14.07 -17.46
CA THR A 45 3.36 14.02 -18.91
C THR A 45 3.64 12.59 -19.37
N GLU A 46 2.75 12.04 -20.18
CA GLU A 46 2.92 10.73 -20.83
C GLU A 46 4.07 10.81 -21.85
N ILE A 47 5.05 9.91 -21.73
CA ILE A 47 6.36 10.08 -22.35
C ILE A 47 6.36 9.92 -23.88
N PHE A 48 5.44 9.16 -24.46
CA PHE A 48 5.41 8.89 -25.90
C PHE A 48 4.65 9.96 -26.68
N SER A 49 3.51 10.42 -26.18
CA SER A 49 2.69 11.46 -26.82
C SER A 49 3.02 12.88 -26.37
N GLY A 50 3.70 13.05 -25.23
CA GLY A 50 3.97 14.35 -24.62
C GLY A 50 2.72 15.03 -24.04
N LYS A 51 1.59 14.31 -23.94
CA LYS A 51 0.34 14.84 -23.39
C LYS A 51 0.34 14.77 -21.87
N THR A 52 -0.24 15.78 -21.23
CA THR A 52 -0.44 15.76 -19.78
C THR A 52 -1.66 14.93 -19.43
N VAL A 53 -1.48 13.95 -18.54
CA VAL A 53 -2.53 13.08 -18.00
C VAL A 53 -2.70 13.44 -16.53
N THR A 54 -3.94 13.57 -16.08
CA THR A 54 -4.27 13.98 -14.70
C THR A 54 -5.21 12.96 -14.07
N HIS A 55 -4.87 12.50 -12.86
CA HIS A 55 -5.69 11.60 -12.05
C HIS A 55 -5.77 12.11 -10.61
N GLU A 56 -6.92 11.93 -9.98
CA GLU A 56 -7.13 12.23 -8.55
C GLU A 56 -6.84 10.99 -7.69
N ASP A 57 -5.61 10.49 -7.75
CA ASP A 57 -5.19 9.29 -7.00
C ASP A 57 -3.70 9.36 -6.67
N ILE A 58 -3.35 9.32 -5.38
CA ILE A 58 -1.95 9.29 -4.92
C ILE A 58 -1.15 8.10 -5.47
N LYS A 59 -1.83 6.99 -5.81
CA LYS A 59 -1.16 5.86 -6.45
C LYS A 59 -0.64 6.18 -7.85
N TYR A 60 -1.24 7.16 -8.55
CA TYR A 60 -0.70 7.63 -9.82
C TYR A 60 0.67 8.29 -9.65
N GLU A 61 0.84 9.15 -8.63
CA GLU A 61 2.14 9.74 -8.28
C GLU A 61 3.17 8.65 -7.93
N GLN A 62 2.77 7.66 -7.12
CA GLN A 62 3.63 6.54 -6.75
C GLN A 62 4.09 5.76 -8.00
N ALA A 63 3.17 5.49 -8.93
CA ALA A 63 3.43 4.80 -10.18
C ALA A 63 4.44 5.56 -11.07
N CYS A 64 4.23 6.86 -11.29
CA CYS A 64 5.13 7.70 -12.09
C CYS A 64 6.54 7.81 -11.48
N ILE A 65 6.64 7.96 -10.16
CA ILE A 65 7.93 8.00 -9.47
C ILE A 65 8.67 6.67 -9.59
N LEU A 66 7.95 5.55 -9.50
CA LEU A 66 8.55 4.23 -9.67
C LEU A 66 8.99 3.96 -11.11
N TYR A 67 8.20 4.41 -12.10
CA TYR A 67 8.60 4.38 -13.51
C TYR A 67 9.90 5.17 -13.73
N ASN A 68 9.98 6.39 -13.19
CA ASN A 68 11.17 7.23 -13.28
C ASN A 68 12.39 6.62 -12.57
N LEU A 69 12.18 5.87 -11.48
CA LEU A 69 13.25 5.11 -10.84
C LEU A 69 13.79 4.01 -11.77
N GLY A 70 12.90 3.27 -12.45
CA GLY A 70 13.28 2.29 -13.46
C GLY A 70 14.02 2.92 -14.64
N ALA A 71 13.52 4.04 -15.14
CA ALA A 71 14.14 4.81 -16.22
C ALA A 71 15.55 5.31 -15.81
N LEU A 72 15.70 5.90 -14.62
CA LEU A 72 17.01 6.37 -14.14
C LEU A 72 18.01 5.20 -14.00
N HIS A 73 17.58 4.06 -13.47
CA HIS A 73 18.43 2.88 -13.41
C HIS A 73 18.85 2.37 -14.79
N SER A 74 17.97 2.45 -15.80
CA SER A 74 18.30 2.08 -17.18
C SER A 74 19.34 3.03 -17.79
N MET A 75 19.22 4.33 -17.50
CA MET A 75 20.19 5.33 -17.96
C MET A 75 21.56 5.10 -17.34
N LEU A 76 21.61 4.89 -16.02
CA LEU A 76 22.86 4.61 -15.31
C LEU A 76 23.48 3.28 -15.76
N GLY A 77 22.66 2.26 -16.04
CA GLY A 77 23.10 0.98 -16.59
C GLY A 77 23.69 1.09 -18.00
N ALA A 78 23.12 1.96 -18.83
CA ALA A 78 23.68 2.23 -20.16
C ALA A 78 24.96 3.08 -20.12
N MET A 79 25.14 3.90 -19.08
CA MET A 79 26.32 4.76 -18.91
C MET A 79 27.51 4.03 -18.25
N ASP A 80 27.25 3.03 -17.41
CA ASP A 80 28.29 2.29 -16.67
C ASP A 80 28.24 0.79 -16.96
N LYS A 81 29.41 0.20 -17.21
CA LYS A 81 29.51 -1.23 -17.50
C LYS A 81 29.40 -2.02 -16.19
N ARG A 82 28.20 -2.57 -15.90
CA ARG A 82 27.97 -3.97 -15.37
C ARG A 82 27.13 -4.19 -14.10
N VAL A 83 26.37 -3.22 -13.55
CA VAL A 83 25.54 -3.53 -12.35
C VAL A 83 24.10 -2.98 -12.39
N SER A 84 23.84 -1.77 -12.90
CA SER A 84 22.57 -1.06 -12.62
C SER A 84 21.32 -1.57 -13.39
N GLU A 85 21.47 -2.36 -14.46
CA GLU A 85 20.34 -2.73 -15.34
C GLU A 85 19.33 -3.69 -14.67
N GLU A 86 19.77 -4.56 -13.75
CA GLU A 86 18.88 -5.45 -12.98
C GLU A 86 17.91 -4.67 -12.07
N CYS A 87 18.33 -3.50 -11.58
CA CYS A 87 17.49 -2.60 -10.78
C CYS A 87 16.42 -1.89 -11.62
N ALA A 88 16.64 -1.68 -12.93
CA ALA A 88 15.63 -1.10 -13.79
C ALA A 88 14.46 -2.06 -14.01
N ALA A 89 14.75 -3.33 -14.35
CA ALA A 89 13.73 -4.36 -14.51
C ALA A 89 12.86 -4.50 -13.26
N GLY A 90 13.47 -4.37 -12.07
CA GLY A 90 12.79 -4.52 -10.78
C GLY A 90 11.74 -3.47 -10.50
N ALA A 91 12.05 -2.22 -10.81
CA ALA A 91 11.09 -1.13 -10.68
C ALA A 91 9.87 -1.34 -11.59
N PHE A 92 10.09 -1.70 -12.86
CA PHE A 92 8.99 -1.95 -13.81
C PHE A 92 8.15 -3.18 -13.45
N THR A 93 8.77 -4.24 -12.93
CA THR A 93 8.05 -5.44 -12.46
C THR A 93 7.16 -5.11 -11.27
N TYR A 94 7.69 -4.37 -10.28
CA TYR A 94 6.91 -3.96 -9.12
C TYR A 94 5.73 -3.08 -9.55
N LEU A 95 5.98 -2.13 -10.47
CA LEU A 95 4.94 -1.27 -11.03
C LEU A 95 3.82 -2.10 -11.67
N ARG A 96 4.17 -3.06 -12.52
CA ARG A 96 3.22 -3.95 -13.20
C ARG A 96 2.39 -4.78 -12.20
N ASP A 97 3.00 -5.30 -11.15
CA ASP A 97 2.35 -6.26 -10.26
C ASP A 97 1.48 -5.57 -9.17
N HIS A 98 1.84 -4.35 -8.75
CA HIS A 98 1.16 -3.65 -7.64
C HIS A 98 0.23 -2.52 -8.10
N PHE A 99 0.32 -2.09 -9.37
CA PHE A 99 -0.54 -1.05 -9.95
C PHE A 99 -1.30 -1.62 -11.16
N PRO A 100 -2.33 -2.47 -10.93
CA PRO A 100 -3.05 -3.16 -12.01
C PRO A 100 -3.89 -2.21 -12.89
N HIS A 101 -4.21 -1.01 -12.40
CA HIS A 101 -4.88 0.01 -13.19
C HIS A 101 -3.83 0.79 -14.00
N SER A 102 -3.92 0.72 -15.33
CA SER A 102 -3.04 1.49 -16.21
C SER A 102 -3.48 2.95 -16.28
N TYR A 103 -2.80 3.83 -15.54
CA TYR A 103 -3.09 5.26 -15.52
C TYR A 103 -2.79 5.96 -16.87
N SER A 104 -1.81 5.46 -17.62
CA SER A 104 -1.37 5.99 -18.91
C SER A 104 -0.77 4.88 -19.77
N VAL A 105 -0.68 5.10 -21.09
CA VAL A 105 -0.28 4.08 -22.07
C VAL A 105 1.17 3.62 -21.91
N ASP A 106 2.06 4.50 -21.45
CA ASP A 106 3.47 4.24 -21.13
C ASP A 106 3.67 3.32 -19.92
N MET A 107 2.67 3.23 -19.04
CA MET A 107 2.64 2.32 -17.89
C MET A 107 1.70 1.13 -18.09
N SER A 108 1.26 0.87 -19.33
CA SER A 108 0.46 -0.31 -19.63
C SER A 108 1.26 -1.61 -19.39
N HIS A 109 0.57 -2.69 -19.03
CA HIS A 109 1.21 -4.00 -18.82
C HIS A 109 2.03 -4.47 -20.03
N GLN A 110 1.58 -4.15 -21.25
CA GLN A 110 2.31 -4.47 -22.48
C GLN A 110 3.67 -3.73 -22.53
N ILE A 111 3.66 -2.41 -22.32
CA ILE A 111 4.89 -1.59 -22.33
C ILE A 111 5.81 -1.95 -21.15
N LEU A 112 5.26 -2.19 -19.96
CA LEU A 112 6.05 -2.62 -18.82
C LEU A 112 6.71 -3.98 -19.05
N ASN A 113 6.01 -4.95 -19.65
CA ASN A 113 6.61 -6.24 -20.00
C ASN A 113 7.69 -6.12 -21.08
N LEU A 114 7.51 -5.21 -22.06
CA LEU A 114 8.58 -4.87 -23.01
C LEU A 114 9.81 -4.32 -22.27
N ASN A 115 9.62 -3.33 -21.39
CA ASN A 115 10.70 -2.72 -20.62
C ASN A 115 11.41 -3.75 -19.72
N ILE A 116 10.65 -4.61 -19.03
CA ILE A 116 11.21 -5.67 -18.17
C ILE A 116 12.10 -6.62 -18.98
N ASN A 117 11.61 -7.16 -20.10
CA ASN A 117 12.39 -8.08 -20.92
C ASN A 117 13.62 -7.41 -21.55
N LEU A 118 13.49 -6.16 -21.97
CA LEU A 118 14.61 -5.40 -22.51
C LEU A 118 15.71 -5.20 -21.44
N MET A 119 15.35 -4.76 -20.23
CA MET A 119 16.29 -4.56 -19.13
C MET A 119 16.93 -5.87 -18.65
N LEU A 120 16.17 -6.96 -18.60
CA LEU A 120 16.71 -8.29 -18.27
C LEU A 120 17.68 -8.80 -19.34
N GLY A 121 17.36 -8.58 -20.62
CA GLY A 121 18.24 -8.92 -21.74
C GLY A 121 19.58 -8.19 -21.67
N GLN A 122 19.56 -6.88 -21.40
CA GLN A 122 20.78 -6.07 -21.26
C GLN A 122 21.60 -6.47 -20.02
N ALA A 123 20.94 -6.71 -18.88
CA ALA A 123 21.62 -7.20 -17.68
C ALA A 123 22.30 -8.56 -17.93
N GLN A 124 21.64 -9.45 -18.66
CA GLN A 124 22.18 -10.75 -19.03
C GLN A 124 23.35 -10.62 -20.04
N GLU A 125 23.34 -9.62 -20.91
CA GLU A 125 24.46 -9.26 -21.79
C GLU A 125 25.67 -8.79 -20.99
N CYS A 126 25.48 -7.94 -19.98
CA CYS A 126 26.54 -7.56 -19.04
C CYS A 126 27.15 -8.79 -18.33
N LEU A 127 26.31 -9.74 -17.92
CA LEU A 127 26.76 -11.00 -17.31
C LEU A 127 27.52 -11.88 -18.31
N LEU A 128 27.10 -11.92 -19.57
CA LEU A 128 27.79 -12.64 -20.64
C LEU A 128 29.19 -12.08 -20.87
N GLU A 129 29.32 -10.76 -21.02
CA GLU A 129 30.61 -10.09 -21.17
C GLU A 129 31.55 -10.41 -20.00
N LYS A 130 31.03 -10.33 -18.76
CA LYS A 130 31.78 -10.70 -17.57
C LYS A 130 32.21 -12.17 -17.62
N SER A 131 31.33 -13.08 -18.02
CA SER A 131 31.62 -14.51 -18.08
C SER A 131 32.70 -14.86 -19.11
N MET A 132 32.73 -14.13 -20.24
CA MET A 132 33.77 -14.24 -21.25
C MET A 132 35.12 -13.69 -20.74
N LEU A 133 35.11 -12.55 -20.05
CA LEU A 133 36.32 -11.97 -19.44
C LEU A 133 36.90 -12.84 -18.32
N ASP A 134 36.03 -13.44 -17.51
CA ASP A 134 36.41 -14.36 -16.44
C ASP A 134 36.82 -15.76 -16.99
N ASN A 135 36.87 -15.95 -18.32
CA ASN A 135 37.20 -17.21 -19.00
C ASN A 135 36.43 -18.43 -18.44
N ARG A 136 35.11 -18.28 -18.24
CA ARG A 136 34.25 -19.37 -17.76
C ARG A 136 34.14 -20.50 -18.79
N LYS A 137 33.75 -21.69 -18.33
CA LYS A 137 33.53 -22.88 -19.20
C LYS A 137 32.65 -22.55 -20.41
N SER A 138 33.04 -23.03 -21.59
CA SER A 138 32.38 -22.74 -22.87
C SER A 138 30.88 -23.02 -22.84
N PHE A 139 30.46 -24.16 -22.29
CA PHE A 139 29.04 -24.51 -22.16
C PHE A 139 28.23 -23.50 -21.32
N LEU A 140 28.79 -22.99 -20.22
CA LEU A 140 28.11 -22.00 -19.39
C LEU A 140 27.91 -20.68 -20.16
N VAL A 141 28.95 -20.22 -20.86
CA VAL A 141 28.88 -19.00 -21.68
C VAL A 141 27.83 -19.14 -22.80
N ALA A 142 27.78 -20.30 -23.46
CA ALA A 142 26.78 -20.58 -24.49
C ALA A 142 25.34 -20.44 -23.97
N ARG A 143 25.08 -20.95 -22.76
CA ARG A 143 23.75 -20.91 -22.14
C ARG A 143 23.35 -19.53 -21.62
N ILE A 144 24.32 -18.77 -21.09
CA ILE A 144 24.11 -17.37 -20.74
C ILE A 144 23.74 -16.58 -22.00
N SER A 145 24.45 -16.79 -23.11
CA SER A 145 24.17 -16.14 -24.39
C SER A 145 22.82 -16.56 -24.97
N ALA A 146 22.43 -17.83 -24.86
CA ALA A 146 21.11 -18.29 -25.26
C ALA A 146 19.99 -17.62 -24.43
N GLN A 147 20.20 -17.38 -23.14
CA GLN A 147 19.24 -16.66 -22.30
C GLN A 147 19.09 -15.19 -22.72
N VAL A 148 20.17 -14.51 -23.14
CA VAL A 148 20.12 -13.16 -23.73
C VAL A 148 19.19 -13.16 -24.95
N VAL A 149 19.35 -14.15 -25.83
CA VAL A 149 18.54 -14.31 -27.03
C VAL A 149 17.06 -14.47 -26.69
N ASP A 150 16.72 -15.27 -25.69
CA ASP A 150 15.32 -15.50 -25.30
C ASP A 150 14.66 -14.23 -24.75
N TYR A 151 15.34 -13.47 -23.90
CA TYR A 151 14.81 -12.18 -23.43
C TYR A 151 14.61 -11.18 -24.58
N TYR A 152 15.57 -11.08 -25.50
CA TYR A 152 15.43 -10.20 -26.64
C TYR A 152 14.37 -10.66 -27.64
N LYS A 153 14.12 -11.97 -27.79
CA LYS A 153 13.01 -12.48 -28.59
C LYS A 153 11.66 -12.06 -28.01
N GLU A 154 11.46 -12.17 -26.70
CA GLU A 154 10.22 -11.70 -26.06
C GLU A 154 10.05 -10.18 -26.21
N ALA A 155 11.12 -9.41 -26.02
CA ALA A 155 11.09 -7.96 -26.27
C ALA A 155 10.77 -7.63 -27.74
N CYS A 156 11.35 -8.37 -28.69
CA CYS A 156 11.10 -8.18 -30.12
C CYS A 156 9.66 -8.51 -30.52
N ARG A 157 9.06 -9.58 -29.96
CA ARG A 157 7.64 -9.90 -30.17
C ARG A 157 6.73 -8.78 -29.68
N ALA A 158 7.04 -8.19 -28.53
CA ALA A 158 6.29 -7.04 -28.01
C ALA A 158 6.44 -5.82 -28.94
N LEU A 159 7.64 -5.56 -29.48
CA LEU A 159 7.88 -4.50 -30.45
C LEU A 159 7.21 -4.75 -31.82
N GLU A 160 6.92 -6.01 -32.15
CA GLU A 160 6.21 -6.40 -33.38
C GLU A 160 4.69 -6.26 -33.28
N ASN A 161 4.15 -6.11 -32.08
CA ASN A 161 2.74 -5.86 -31.88
C ASN A 161 2.35 -4.49 -32.48
N SER A 162 1.32 -4.48 -33.33
CA SER A 162 0.81 -3.28 -34.00
C SER A 162 0.41 -2.16 -33.06
N GLU A 163 -0.19 -2.48 -31.90
CA GLU A 163 -0.60 -1.51 -30.88
C GLU A 163 0.63 -0.81 -30.31
N THR A 164 1.62 -1.57 -29.86
CA THR A 164 2.90 -1.06 -29.33
C THR A 164 3.67 -0.26 -30.39
N ALA A 165 3.67 -0.71 -31.65
CA ALA A 165 4.32 0.01 -32.74
C ALA A 165 3.68 1.37 -33.02
N SER A 166 2.34 1.45 -32.95
CA SER A 166 1.62 2.72 -33.13
C SER A 166 1.88 3.73 -32.00
N LEU A 167 2.03 3.25 -30.76
CA LEU A 167 2.29 4.07 -29.58
C LEU A 167 3.71 4.66 -29.57
N LEU A 168 4.70 3.81 -29.85
CA LEU A 168 6.11 4.18 -29.77
C LEU A 168 6.62 4.89 -31.04
N GLY A 169 5.93 4.73 -32.17
CA GLY A 169 6.26 5.38 -33.44
C GLY A 169 7.72 5.14 -33.88
N LYS A 170 8.52 6.20 -33.93
CA LYS A 170 9.94 6.10 -34.34
C LYS A 170 10.78 5.29 -33.34
N ILE A 171 10.49 5.41 -32.03
CA ILE A 171 11.25 4.71 -30.97
C ILE A 171 11.20 3.20 -31.18
N GLN A 172 10.04 2.67 -31.57
CA GLN A 172 9.90 1.24 -31.84
C GLN A 172 10.77 0.78 -33.01
N LYS A 173 10.89 1.56 -34.09
CA LYS A 173 11.73 1.19 -35.24
C LYS A 173 13.20 1.10 -34.84
N ASP A 174 13.67 2.08 -34.08
CA ASP A 174 15.06 2.16 -33.62
C ASP A 174 15.38 1.01 -32.65
N TRP A 175 14.51 0.77 -31.66
CA TRP A 175 14.65 -0.32 -30.70
C TRP A 175 14.56 -1.69 -31.37
N LYS A 176 13.56 -1.91 -32.23
CA LYS A 176 13.37 -3.18 -32.93
C LYS A 176 14.58 -3.52 -33.77
N LYS A 177 15.14 -2.57 -34.51
CA LYS A 177 16.33 -2.80 -35.34
C LYS A 177 17.54 -3.21 -34.51
N LEU A 178 17.77 -2.56 -33.36
CA LEU A 178 18.87 -2.92 -32.46
C LEU A 178 18.65 -4.30 -31.81
N VAL A 179 17.45 -4.55 -31.28
CA VAL A 179 17.10 -5.81 -30.62
C VAL A 179 17.17 -6.99 -31.60
N GLN A 180 16.63 -6.84 -32.82
CA GLN A 180 16.71 -7.88 -33.86
C GLN A 180 18.15 -8.22 -34.21
N MET A 181 19.03 -7.23 -34.38
CA MET A 181 20.45 -7.46 -34.60
C MET A 181 21.08 -8.21 -33.42
N LYS A 182 20.81 -7.79 -32.18
CA LYS A 182 21.32 -8.44 -30.97
C LYS A 182 20.88 -9.90 -30.84
N ILE A 183 19.65 -10.25 -31.24
CA ILE A 183 19.17 -11.65 -31.26
C ILE A 183 20.11 -12.53 -32.10
N TYR A 184 20.42 -12.12 -33.33
CA TYR A 184 21.29 -12.89 -34.22
C TYR A 184 22.74 -12.91 -33.72
N TYR A 185 23.24 -11.78 -33.22
CA TYR A 185 24.58 -11.66 -32.68
C TYR A 185 24.80 -12.60 -31.48
N PHE A 186 23.94 -12.56 -30.46
CA PHE A 186 24.08 -13.42 -29.28
C PHE A 186 23.76 -14.89 -29.58
N ALA A 187 22.95 -15.17 -30.61
CA ALA A 187 22.78 -16.54 -31.10
C ALA A 187 24.07 -17.06 -31.76
N ALA A 188 24.81 -16.21 -32.49
CA ALA A 188 26.12 -16.54 -33.03
C ALA A 188 27.14 -16.81 -31.91
N VAL A 189 27.18 -15.96 -30.88
CA VAL A 189 28.05 -16.16 -29.70
C VAL A 189 27.72 -17.47 -28.97
N ALA A 190 26.44 -17.80 -28.81
CA ALA A 190 26.03 -19.06 -28.20
C ALA A 190 26.57 -20.27 -28.99
N HIS A 191 26.41 -20.26 -30.30
CA HIS A 191 26.89 -21.35 -31.18
C HIS A 191 28.42 -21.41 -31.26
N LEU A 192 29.12 -20.27 -31.24
CA LEU A 192 30.58 -20.22 -31.11
C LEU A 192 31.05 -20.96 -29.87
N HIS A 193 30.40 -20.73 -28.72
CA HIS A 193 30.78 -21.39 -27.48
C HIS A 193 30.37 -22.87 -27.42
N MET A 194 29.29 -23.27 -28.09
CA MET A 194 28.98 -24.71 -28.29
C MET A 194 30.01 -25.39 -29.18
N GLY A 195 30.48 -24.73 -30.25
CA GLY A 195 31.57 -25.25 -31.09
C GLY A 195 32.88 -25.42 -30.31
N LYS A 196 33.20 -24.49 -29.39
CA LYS A 196 34.32 -24.63 -28.45
C LYS A 196 34.14 -25.82 -27.50
N GLN A 197 32.93 -26.07 -27.01
CA GLN A 197 32.64 -27.25 -26.19
C GLN A 197 32.82 -28.55 -26.98
N ALA A 198 32.34 -28.60 -28.23
CA ALA A 198 32.53 -29.77 -29.10
C ALA A 198 34.02 -30.03 -29.39
N GLU A 199 34.82 -28.95 -29.54
CA GLU A 199 36.29 -29.02 -29.65
C GLU A 199 36.93 -29.61 -28.39
N GLU A 200 36.51 -29.19 -27.19
CA GLU A 200 36.95 -29.76 -25.90
C GLU A 200 36.59 -31.25 -25.76
N GLN A 201 35.47 -31.68 -26.36
CA GLN A 201 34.99 -33.08 -26.35
C GLN A 201 35.54 -33.92 -27.51
N GLN A 202 36.42 -33.35 -28.35
CA GLN A 202 36.97 -34.01 -29.55
C GLN A 202 35.89 -34.51 -30.52
N LYS A 203 34.78 -33.77 -30.64
CA LYS A 203 33.70 -34.01 -31.61
C LYS A 203 33.86 -33.05 -32.78
N PHE A 204 34.74 -33.37 -33.72
CA PHE A 204 35.16 -32.47 -34.77
C PHE A 204 34.08 -32.23 -35.83
N GLY A 205 33.18 -33.19 -36.08
CA GLY A 205 32.01 -33.00 -36.95
C GLY A 205 31.02 -31.99 -36.36
N GLU A 206 30.68 -32.12 -35.07
CA GLU A 206 29.80 -31.19 -34.33
C GLU A 206 30.42 -29.78 -34.25
N ARG A 207 31.74 -29.68 -34.03
CA ARG A 207 32.49 -28.41 -34.01
C ARG A 207 32.31 -27.62 -35.30
N VAL A 208 32.41 -28.27 -36.45
CA VAL A 208 32.28 -27.61 -37.77
C VAL A 208 30.88 -27.04 -37.97
N ILE A 209 29.82 -27.81 -37.70
CA ILE A 209 28.44 -27.33 -37.91
C ILE A 209 28.07 -26.20 -36.94
N TYR A 210 28.54 -26.23 -35.69
CA TYR A 210 28.32 -25.13 -34.75
C TYR A 210 29.00 -23.84 -35.21
N PHE A 211 30.25 -23.91 -35.67
CA PHE A 211 30.94 -22.72 -36.19
C PHE A 211 30.33 -22.22 -37.50
N GLN A 212 29.89 -23.11 -38.40
CA GLN A 212 29.12 -22.71 -39.59
C GLN A 212 27.85 -21.94 -39.20
N SER A 213 27.07 -22.52 -38.28
CA SER A 213 25.82 -21.93 -37.80
C SER A 213 26.03 -20.59 -37.09
N ALA A 214 27.16 -20.43 -36.39
CA ALA A 214 27.57 -19.18 -35.77
C ALA A 214 27.91 -18.12 -36.83
N LEU A 215 28.64 -18.50 -37.87
CA LEU A 215 29.01 -17.61 -38.98
C LEU A 215 27.78 -17.13 -39.75
N ASP A 216 26.84 -18.04 -40.05
CA ASP A 216 25.60 -17.70 -40.76
C ASP A 216 24.76 -16.70 -39.96
N LYS A 217 24.62 -16.92 -38.64
CA LYS A 217 23.90 -16.00 -37.74
C LYS A 217 24.59 -14.65 -37.63
N LEU A 218 25.92 -14.62 -37.57
CA LEU A 218 26.67 -13.38 -37.53
C LEU A 218 26.51 -12.58 -38.83
N ASN A 219 26.52 -13.25 -39.99
CA ASN A 219 26.26 -12.60 -41.28
C ASN A 219 24.87 -11.96 -41.33
N GLU A 220 23.84 -12.61 -40.76
CA GLU A 220 22.51 -12.00 -40.62
C GLU A 220 22.53 -10.79 -39.66
N ALA A 221 23.26 -10.87 -38.55
CA ALA A 221 23.43 -9.72 -37.64
C ALA A 221 24.09 -8.53 -38.35
N ILE A 222 25.14 -8.76 -39.17
CA ILE A 222 25.82 -7.72 -39.96
C ILE A 222 24.86 -7.07 -40.97
N LYS A 223 24.00 -7.86 -41.63
CA LYS A 223 22.98 -7.32 -42.54
C LYS A 223 22.00 -6.39 -41.82
N LEU A 224 21.56 -6.78 -40.62
CA LEU A 224 20.63 -6.00 -39.79
C LEU A 224 21.29 -4.77 -39.14
N ALA A 225 22.61 -4.80 -38.95
CA ALA A 225 23.39 -3.72 -38.36
C ALA A 225 23.64 -2.52 -39.28
N LYS A 226 23.21 -2.54 -40.55
CA LYS A 226 23.44 -1.43 -41.48
C LYS A 226 22.91 -0.10 -40.92
N GLY A 227 23.77 0.89 -40.76
CA GLY A 227 23.42 2.20 -40.19
C GLY A 227 23.29 2.24 -38.66
N GLN A 228 23.75 1.20 -37.95
CA GLN A 228 24.01 1.25 -36.52
C GLN A 228 25.33 2.00 -36.23
N PRO A 229 25.53 2.53 -35.00
CA PRO A 229 26.74 3.23 -34.61
C PRO A 229 28.03 2.42 -34.84
N GLU A 230 29.16 3.10 -34.99
CA GLU A 230 30.47 2.50 -35.26
C GLU A 230 30.86 1.46 -34.19
N THR A 231 30.51 1.70 -32.93
CA THR A 231 30.72 0.76 -31.82
C THR A 231 30.09 -0.63 -32.06
N VAL A 232 28.93 -0.68 -32.72
CA VAL A 232 28.28 -1.93 -33.11
C VAL A 232 29.04 -2.59 -34.26
N GLN A 233 29.51 -1.81 -35.23
CA GLN A 233 30.27 -2.34 -36.37
C GLN A 233 31.61 -2.94 -35.92
N GLU A 234 32.31 -2.29 -34.99
CA GLU A 234 33.56 -2.77 -34.41
C GLU A 234 33.38 -4.12 -33.68
N ALA A 235 32.33 -4.23 -32.86
CA ALA A 235 32.02 -5.48 -32.15
C ALA A 235 31.71 -6.65 -33.11
N LEU A 236 30.95 -6.37 -34.17
CA LEU A 236 30.62 -7.36 -35.20
C LEU A 236 31.86 -7.78 -36.00
N ARG A 237 32.73 -6.83 -36.36
CA ARG A 237 33.98 -7.11 -37.09
C ARG A 237 34.93 -7.96 -36.26
N PHE A 238 35.13 -7.62 -34.99
CA PHE A 238 35.94 -8.43 -34.07
C PHE A 238 35.41 -9.86 -33.97
N THR A 239 34.10 -10.02 -33.80
CA THR A 239 33.46 -11.33 -33.69
C THR A 239 33.55 -12.12 -35.00
N MET A 240 33.50 -11.43 -36.16
CA MET A 240 33.66 -12.03 -37.48
C MET A 240 35.05 -12.62 -37.67
N ASP A 241 36.10 -11.90 -37.28
CA ASP A 241 37.47 -12.39 -37.36
C ASP A 241 37.67 -13.65 -36.51
N VAL A 242 37.08 -13.68 -35.30
CA VAL A 242 37.11 -14.84 -34.40
C VAL A 242 36.35 -16.04 -34.97
N ILE A 243 35.08 -15.86 -35.35
CA ILE A 243 34.24 -16.96 -35.83
C ILE A 243 34.74 -17.48 -37.19
N GLY A 244 35.08 -16.57 -38.11
CA GLY A 244 35.61 -16.92 -39.43
C GLY A 244 36.93 -17.70 -39.33
N GLY A 245 37.86 -17.25 -38.48
CA GLY A 245 39.10 -17.96 -38.21
C GLY A 245 38.88 -19.35 -37.62
N LYS A 246 38.01 -19.47 -36.61
CA LYS A 246 37.68 -20.75 -35.97
C LYS A 246 36.99 -21.73 -36.91
N TYR A 247 36.05 -21.26 -37.73
CA TYR A 247 35.38 -22.09 -38.73
C TYR A 247 36.35 -22.62 -39.78
N ASN A 248 37.18 -21.75 -40.38
CA ASN A 248 38.11 -22.15 -41.42
C ASN A 248 39.14 -23.17 -40.91
N SER A 249 39.64 -22.98 -39.67
CA SER A 249 40.51 -23.96 -39.02
C SER A 249 39.79 -25.28 -38.79
N ALA A 250 38.60 -25.26 -38.18
CA ALA A 250 37.86 -26.48 -37.88
C ALA A 250 37.51 -27.28 -39.13
N LYS A 251 37.10 -26.60 -40.20
CA LYS A 251 36.81 -27.22 -41.50
C LYS A 251 38.07 -27.86 -42.09
N LYS A 252 39.17 -27.13 -42.14
CA LYS A 252 40.45 -27.67 -42.64
C LYS A 252 40.91 -28.89 -41.83
N ASP A 253 40.88 -28.82 -40.51
CA ASP A 253 41.29 -29.94 -39.68
C ASP A 253 40.39 -31.17 -39.90
N ASN A 254 39.07 -30.97 -40.03
CA ASN A 254 38.15 -32.07 -40.28
C ASN A 254 38.31 -32.66 -41.70
N ASP A 255 38.52 -31.82 -42.72
CA ASP A 255 38.65 -32.26 -44.11
C ASP A 255 39.97 -33.01 -44.39
N PHE A 256 41.04 -32.73 -43.64
CA PHE A 256 42.37 -33.29 -43.89
C PHE A 256 42.90 -34.22 -42.79
N ILE A 257 42.36 -34.16 -41.56
CA ILE A 257 42.86 -34.92 -40.41
C ILE A 257 41.77 -35.85 -39.88
N TYR A 258 40.67 -35.33 -39.34
CA TYR A 258 39.72 -36.12 -38.56
C TYR A 258 38.69 -36.89 -39.39
N HIS A 259 38.26 -36.32 -40.52
CA HIS A 259 37.26 -36.89 -41.43
C HIS A 259 35.95 -37.33 -40.74
N GLU A 260 35.53 -36.63 -39.68
CA GLU A 260 34.26 -36.91 -39.03
C GLU A 260 33.09 -36.41 -39.87
N ALA A 261 31.98 -37.15 -39.85
CA ALA A 261 30.74 -36.73 -40.51
C ALA A 261 30.18 -35.47 -39.82
N VAL A 262 29.85 -34.46 -40.62
CA VAL A 262 29.24 -33.22 -40.13
C VAL A 262 27.73 -33.45 -39.96
N PRO A 263 27.18 -33.43 -38.74
CA PRO A 263 25.76 -33.66 -38.51
C PRO A 263 24.92 -32.45 -38.94
N ALA A 264 23.63 -32.66 -39.19
CA ALA A 264 22.70 -31.59 -39.47
C ALA A 264 22.31 -30.86 -38.17
N LEU A 265 22.16 -29.53 -38.22
CA LEU A 265 21.98 -28.71 -37.01
C LEU A 265 20.72 -29.07 -36.20
N ASP A 266 19.67 -29.53 -36.88
CA ASP A 266 18.40 -30.00 -36.31
C ASP A 266 18.52 -31.33 -35.55
N THR A 267 19.55 -32.13 -35.84
CA THR A 267 19.84 -33.36 -35.11
C THR A 267 20.55 -33.12 -33.77
N LEU A 268 21.04 -31.90 -33.54
CA LEU A 268 21.75 -31.52 -32.32
C LEU A 268 20.78 -31.01 -31.24
N GLN A 269 21.11 -31.29 -29.97
CA GLN A 269 20.34 -30.76 -28.85
C GLN A 269 20.38 -29.23 -28.84
N SER A 270 19.20 -28.61 -28.71
CA SER A 270 19.09 -27.16 -28.59
C SER A 270 19.74 -26.67 -27.31
N VAL A 271 20.44 -25.54 -27.39
CA VAL A 271 21.06 -24.90 -26.22
C VAL A 271 19.94 -24.42 -25.29
N LYS A 272 19.70 -25.15 -24.20
CA LYS A 272 18.73 -24.73 -23.19
C LYS A 272 19.23 -23.47 -22.46
N ALA A 273 18.42 -22.42 -22.50
CA ALA A 273 18.67 -21.21 -21.74
C ALA A 273 18.68 -21.49 -20.21
N GLY A 274 19.39 -20.64 -19.47
CA GLY A 274 19.56 -20.74 -18.00
C GLY A 274 20.81 -21.51 -17.57
N PRO A 275 21.17 -21.52 -16.26
CA PRO A 275 22.20 -22.40 -15.69
C PRO A 275 21.65 -23.82 -15.44
N GLY A 276 22.50 -24.84 -15.53
CA GLY A 276 22.10 -26.25 -15.45
C GLY A 276 21.95 -26.72 -14.02
N THR A 277 21.03 -27.65 -13.82
CA THR A 277 20.68 -28.24 -12.53
C THR A 277 21.70 -29.26 -12.01
N ASP A 278 22.75 -29.60 -12.75
CA ASP A 278 23.73 -30.59 -12.29
C ASP A 278 25.16 -30.10 -12.61
N GLU A 279 26.06 -30.30 -11.65
CA GLU A 279 27.52 -30.01 -11.61
C GLU A 279 28.01 -28.68 -10.97
N ALA A 280 27.92 -28.66 -9.63
CA ALA A 280 28.87 -28.08 -8.63
C ALA A 280 29.09 -26.54 -8.51
N PRO A 281 29.70 -26.06 -7.40
CA PRO A 281 29.40 -26.19 -5.97
C PRO A 281 28.74 -24.91 -5.40
N ALA A 282 28.18 -25.03 -4.19
CA ALA A 282 27.50 -23.97 -3.46
C ALA A 282 28.42 -22.79 -3.12
N ASP A 283 28.46 -21.77 -3.99
CA ASP A 283 28.51 -20.35 -3.54
C ASP A 283 28.44 -19.28 -4.65
N SER A 284 28.22 -19.61 -5.93
CA SER A 284 28.25 -18.55 -6.97
C SER A 284 27.16 -18.57 -8.03
N HIS A 285 26.23 -19.53 -8.04
CA HIS A 285 25.23 -19.60 -9.12
C HIS A 285 23.87 -20.09 -8.60
N ARG A 286 22.94 -19.15 -8.34
CA ARG A 286 21.51 -19.50 -8.14
C ARG A 286 20.68 -19.10 -9.35
N SER A 287 19.96 -20.10 -9.85
CA SER A 287 19.00 -20.10 -10.95
C SER A 287 18.01 -18.93 -10.91
N TRP A 288 17.88 -18.23 -12.05
CA TRP A 288 16.91 -17.15 -12.26
C TRP A 288 15.50 -17.72 -12.45
N SER A 289 14.69 -17.60 -11.41
CA SER A 289 13.24 -17.71 -11.49
C SER A 289 12.62 -16.42 -10.93
N THR A 290 11.38 -16.11 -11.30
CA THR A 290 10.65 -14.88 -10.93
C THR A 290 10.63 -14.64 -9.40
N CYS A 291 10.78 -15.69 -8.59
CA CYS A 291 10.90 -15.64 -7.13
C CYS A 291 12.30 -15.22 -6.62
N ASP A 292 13.37 -15.42 -7.40
CA ASP A 292 14.75 -15.03 -7.07
C ASP A 292 15.04 -13.56 -7.43
N PHE A 293 14.11 -12.92 -8.13
CA PHE A 293 14.19 -11.52 -8.54
C PHE A 293 13.93 -10.53 -7.39
N GLN A 294 12.97 -10.81 -6.50
CA GLN A 294 12.79 -10.05 -5.25
C GLN A 294 14.04 -10.13 -4.36
N ARG A 295 14.74 -11.28 -4.42
CA ARG A 295 16.05 -11.50 -3.77
C ARG A 295 17.21 -10.80 -4.50
N ARG A 296 17.20 -10.66 -5.82
CA ARG A 296 18.29 -10.01 -6.60
C ARG A 296 18.12 -8.50 -6.75
N PHE A 297 16.91 -7.96 -6.75
CA PHE A 297 16.66 -6.53 -6.51
C PHE A 297 17.25 -6.11 -5.14
N SER A 298 17.16 -6.99 -4.14
CA SER A 298 17.85 -6.85 -2.85
C SER A 298 19.39 -7.05 -2.91
N HIS A 299 19.93 -7.55 -4.03
CA HIS A 299 21.35 -7.88 -4.21
C HIS A 299 22.08 -6.88 -5.12
N CYS A 300 21.43 -6.35 -6.15
CA CYS A 300 21.92 -5.27 -7.00
C CYS A 300 21.91 -3.92 -6.25
N CYS A 301 20.98 -3.74 -5.30
CA CYS A 301 21.04 -2.68 -4.29
C CYS A 301 21.99 -2.96 -3.10
N ARG A 302 22.89 -3.96 -3.17
CA ARG A 302 23.92 -4.20 -2.12
C ARG A 302 24.81 -2.99 -1.85
N SER A 303 24.99 -2.10 -2.82
CA SER A 303 25.81 -0.90 -2.64
C SER A 303 25.13 0.19 -1.78
N THR A 304 23.81 0.08 -1.52
CA THR A 304 23.12 0.97 -0.58
C THR A 304 22.18 0.17 0.33
N LYS A 305 22.67 -0.14 1.54
CA LYS A 305 21.90 -0.72 2.68
C LYS A 305 20.53 -0.05 2.92
N GLY A 306 20.30 1.15 2.38
CA GLY A 306 19.08 1.94 2.53
C GLY A 306 17.85 1.53 1.69
N PHE A 307 17.96 0.77 0.59
CA PHE A 307 16.77 0.46 -0.22
C PHE A 307 15.97 -0.73 0.26
N PHE A 308 16.69 -1.78 0.68
CA PHE A 308 16.07 -2.90 1.36
C PHE A 308 15.42 -2.41 2.65
N PHE A 309 16.09 -1.51 3.39
CA PHE A 309 15.51 -0.82 4.54
C PHE A 309 14.16 -0.15 4.23
N ILE A 310 14.02 0.58 3.11
CA ILE A 310 12.77 1.29 2.77
C ILE A 310 11.66 0.33 2.31
N ILE A 311 11.90 -0.57 1.34
CA ILE A 311 10.86 -1.52 0.88
C ILE A 311 10.41 -2.44 2.02
N PHE A 312 11.34 -2.82 2.90
CA PHE A 312 11.08 -3.73 4.00
C PHE A 312 10.47 -3.03 5.22
N PHE A 313 10.84 -1.78 5.50
CA PHE A 313 10.11 -0.93 6.43
C PHE A 313 8.70 -0.65 5.91
N LEU A 314 8.51 -0.43 4.60
CA LEU A 314 7.20 -0.21 3.98
C LEU A 314 6.32 -1.46 4.08
N CYS A 315 6.84 -2.64 3.75
CA CYS A 315 6.12 -3.91 3.90
C CYS A 315 5.78 -4.21 5.38
N ARG A 316 6.67 -3.89 6.32
CA ARG A 316 6.38 -3.94 7.77
C ARG A 316 5.36 -2.90 8.22
N SER A 317 5.45 -1.67 7.72
CA SER A 317 4.48 -0.60 8.01
C SER A 317 3.11 -1.01 7.52
N GLU A 318 3.05 -1.71 6.38
CA GLU A 318 1.83 -2.28 5.83
C GLU A 318 1.30 -3.44 6.66
N GLU A 319 2.13 -4.39 7.10
CA GLU A 319 1.69 -5.50 7.97
C GLU A 319 1.23 -5.01 9.36
N LYS A 320 1.95 -4.04 9.96
CA LYS A 320 1.53 -3.36 11.19
C LYS A 320 0.21 -2.60 11.00
N ALA A 321 0.08 -1.88 9.89
CA ALA A 321 -1.15 -1.17 9.58
C ALA A 321 -2.30 -2.14 9.30
N LYS A 322 -2.04 -3.29 8.67
CA LYS A 322 -3.01 -4.35 8.45
C LYS A 322 -3.47 -4.97 9.77
N LEU A 323 -2.55 -5.31 10.66
CA LEU A 323 -2.87 -5.77 12.01
C LEU A 323 -3.75 -4.75 12.75
N LEU A 324 -3.37 -3.48 12.73
CA LEU A 324 -4.13 -2.42 13.39
C LEU A 324 -5.54 -2.26 12.77
N ARG A 325 -5.65 -2.23 11.44
CA ARG A 325 -6.94 -2.16 10.73
C ARG A 325 -7.83 -3.36 11.04
N ASP A 326 -7.28 -4.57 11.01
CA ASP A 326 -8.04 -5.80 11.27
C ASP A 326 -8.57 -5.83 12.71
N VAL A 327 -7.77 -5.40 13.68
CA VAL A 327 -8.16 -5.32 15.09
C VAL A 327 -9.19 -4.21 15.32
N MET A 328 -8.98 -3.02 14.75
CA MET A 328 -9.93 -1.91 14.83
C MET A 328 -11.29 -2.27 14.22
N ALA A 329 -11.30 -2.89 13.04
CA ALA A 329 -12.53 -3.32 12.40
C ALA A 329 -13.33 -4.32 13.26
N LYS A 330 -12.64 -5.25 13.94
CA LYS A 330 -13.28 -6.18 14.90
C LYS A 330 -13.84 -5.45 16.12
N ILE A 331 -13.13 -4.45 16.64
CA ILE A 331 -13.57 -3.63 17.78
C ILE A 331 -14.81 -2.81 17.40
N GLU A 332 -14.77 -2.11 16.27
CA GLU A 332 -15.87 -1.30 15.75
C GLU A 332 -17.12 -2.16 15.53
N ALA A 333 -16.99 -3.31 14.85
CA ALA A 333 -18.11 -4.22 14.62
C ALA A 333 -18.73 -4.72 15.94
N LYS A 334 -17.91 -5.06 16.95
CA LYS A 334 -18.42 -5.50 18.25
C LYS A 334 -19.03 -4.36 19.06
N ASN A 335 -18.48 -3.15 18.99
CA ASN A 335 -19.04 -1.97 19.64
C ASN A 335 -20.37 -1.58 19.02
N GLU A 336 -20.49 -1.62 17.69
CA GLU A 336 -21.74 -1.32 17.00
C GLU A 336 -22.85 -2.29 17.41
N VAL A 337 -22.56 -3.59 17.45
CA VAL A 337 -23.52 -4.61 17.95
C VAL A 337 -23.91 -4.33 19.40
N LEU A 338 -22.97 -3.91 20.25
CA LEU A 338 -23.26 -3.59 21.64
C LEU A 338 -24.16 -2.35 21.74
N ASP A 339 -23.85 -1.28 21.01
CA ASP A 339 -24.60 -0.03 21.04
C ASP A 339 -26.03 -0.23 20.51
N GLN A 340 -26.19 -0.94 19.39
CA GLN A 340 -27.52 -1.33 18.86
C GLN A 340 -28.32 -2.16 19.89
N PHE A 341 -27.65 -3.06 20.60
CA PHE A 341 -28.28 -3.87 21.63
C PHE A 341 -28.71 -3.03 22.84
N MET A 342 -27.85 -2.11 23.30
CA MET A 342 -28.15 -1.19 24.40
C MET A 342 -29.32 -0.25 24.06
N ASP A 343 -29.34 0.29 22.84
CA ASP A 343 -30.44 1.13 22.34
C ASP A 343 -31.76 0.37 22.32
N SER A 344 -31.75 -0.92 21.93
CA SER A 344 -32.96 -1.76 21.89
C SER A 344 -33.58 -2.00 23.26
N MET A 345 -32.78 -2.01 24.33
CA MET A 345 -33.26 -2.27 25.68
C MET A 345 -33.76 -1.01 26.40
N GLN A 346 -33.44 0.19 25.88
CA GLN A 346 -33.79 1.49 26.48
C GLN A 346 -33.42 1.58 27.97
N LEU A 347 -32.30 0.95 28.36
CA LEU A 347 -31.77 0.98 29.71
C LEU A 347 -30.74 2.11 29.79
N ASP A 348 -31.15 3.29 30.27
CA ASP A 348 -30.20 4.36 30.57
C ASP A 348 -29.65 4.15 32.00
N PRO A 349 -28.33 3.87 32.16
CA PRO A 349 -27.70 3.62 33.46
C PRO A 349 -27.97 4.69 34.52
N GLU A 350 -28.24 5.94 34.11
CA GLU A 350 -28.53 7.07 35.02
C GLU A 350 -29.99 7.08 35.51
N THR A 351 -30.92 6.42 34.79
CA THR A 351 -32.37 6.45 35.07
C THR A 351 -32.91 5.20 35.75
N VAL A 352 -32.09 4.15 35.87
CA VAL A 352 -32.45 2.90 36.58
C VAL A 352 -32.72 3.13 38.08
N ASP A 353 -32.50 4.36 38.59
CA ASP A 353 -32.55 4.73 40.01
C ASP A 353 -33.65 5.73 40.44
N ASN A 354 -34.72 5.91 39.67
CA ASN A 354 -35.79 6.85 40.04
C ASN A 354 -36.72 6.38 41.18
N LEU A 355 -36.18 5.84 42.27
CA LEU A 355 -36.91 5.66 43.53
C LEU A 355 -36.52 6.71 44.59
N ASP A 356 -35.28 7.22 44.58
CA ASP A 356 -34.79 8.17 45.61
C ASP A 356 -34.78 9.65 45.18
N MET A 357 -35.02 9.93 43.89
CA MET A 357 -35.01 11.30 43.33
C MET A 357 -36.15 12.18 43.88
N TYR A 358 -37.14 11.61 44.56
CA TYR A 358 -38.28 12.34 45.15
C TYR A 358 -38.17 12.62 46.64
N SER A 359 -37.06 12.26 47.31
CA SER A 359 -36.94 12.53 48.74
C SER A 359 -36.58 14.00 49.01
N HIS A 360 -35.68 14.62 48.24
CA HIS A 360 -35.19 15.98 48.49
C HIS A 360 -34.76 16.69 47.19
N ILE A 361 -35.07 17.98 47.04
CA ILE A 361 -34.59 18.80 45.91
C ILE A 361 -33.08 19.04 46.09
N PRO A 362 -32.23 18.74 45.09
CA PRO A 362 -30.78 18.93 45.19
C PRO A 362 -30.39 20.36 45.57
N PRO A 363 -29.46 20.58 46.54
CA PRO A 363 -29.07 21.91 46.99
C PRO A 363 -28.58 22.84 45.88
N ILE A 364 -27.90 22.26 44.87
CA ILE A 364 -27.40 22.96 43.69
C ILE A 364 -28.55 23.53 42.86
N LEU A 365 -29.66 22.81 42.71
CA LEU A 365 -30.84 23.30 42.00
C LEU A 365 -31.55 24.41 42.78
N MET A 366 -31.58 24.34 44.12
CA MET A 366 -32.08 25.44 44.96
C MET A 366 -31.23 26.71 44.80
N GLU A 367 -29.90 26.57 44.80
CA GLU A 367 -28.97 27.68 44.63
C GLU A 367 -29.14 28.35 43.25
N LYS A 368 -29.28 27.55 42.18
CA LYS A 368 -29.50 28.09 40.83
C LYS A 368 -30.90 28.72 40.68
N CYS A 369 -31.93 28.16 41.30
CA CYS A 369 -33.28 28.75 41.34
C CYS A 369 -33.29 30.08 42.12
N ALA A 370 -32.59 30.15 43.26
CA ALA A 370 -32.41 31.38 44.02
C ALA A 370 -31.67 32.44 43.19
N ALA A 371 -30.55 32.08 42.54
CA ALA A 371 -29.78 32.99 41.70
C ALA A 371 -30.60 33.55 40.50
N LEU A 372 -31.47 32.72 39.91
CA LEU A 372 -32.38 33.13 38.83
C LEU A 372 -33.53 34.02 39.33
N SER A 373 -34.02 33.81 40.57
CA SER A 373 -35.10 34.61 41.15
C SER A 373 -34.71 36.06 41.49
N VAL A 374 -33.42 36.31 41.76
CA VAL A 374 -32.88 37.66 42.04
C VAL A 374 -32.70 38.47 40.75
N ARG A 375 -32.69 37.83 39.57
CA ARG A 375 -32.47 38.50 38.28
C ARG A 375 -33.55 38.15 37.25
N PRO A 376 -34.76 38.71 37.39
CA PRO A 376 -35.93 38.32 36.59
C PRO A 376 -35.81 38.59 35.08
N ASP A 377 -34.93 39.53 34.68
CA ASP A 377 -34.76 39.93 33.28
C ASP A 377 -33.56 39.27 32.58
N THR A 378 -32.78 38.42 33.27
CA THR A 378 -31.58 37.78 32.70
C THR A 378 -31.89 36.99 31.43
N VAL A 379 -33.00 36.26 31.44
CA VAL A 379 -33.44 35.44 30.30
C VAL A 379 -33.94 36.32 29.15
N LYS A 380 -34.62 37.44 29.43
CA LYS A 380 -35.05 38.40 28.40
C LYS A 380 -33.86 39.11 27.75
N ASN A 381 -32.87 39.54 28.54
CA ASN A 381 -31.69 40.23 28.05
C ASN A 381 -30.78 39.31 27.22
N LEU A 382 -30.67 38.03 27.60
CA LEU A 382 -29.95 37.03 26.82
C LEU A 382 -30.64 36.77 25.47
N VAL A 383 -31.98 36.66 25.47
CA VAL A 383 -32.76 36.48 24.24
C VAL A 383 -32.68 37.70 23.33
N GLN A 384 -32.72 38.93 23.86
CA GLN A 384 -32.50 40.15 23.07
C GLN A 384 -31.07 40.25 22.51
N SER A 385 -30.06 39.90 23.31
CA SER A 385 -28.65 39.90 22.85
C SER A 385 -28.39 38.86 21.77
N MET A 386 -29.13 37.75 21.78
CA MET A 386 -29.07 36.71 20.75
C MET A 386 -29.90 37.06 19.49
N GLN A 387 -30.89 37.95 19.59
CA GLN A 387 -31.70 38.41 18.44
C GLN A 387 -31.12 39.67 17.77
N GLY A 388 -30.32 40.47 18.47
CA GLY A 388 -29.77 41.74 17.99
C GLY A 388 -28.49 41.66 17.14
N LYS A 389 -28.08 40.47 16.65
CA LYS A 389 -26.86 40.31 15.83
C LYS A 389 -27.09 39.97 14.34
N ASP A 390 -28.34 39.96 13.87
CA ASP A 390 -28.66 39.61 12.48
C ASP A 390 -29.10 40.78 11.57
N THR A 391 -29.11 42.04 12.02
CA THR A 391 -29.37 43.18 11.11
C THR A 391 -28.61 44.45 11.48
N GLY A 392 -27.51 44.71 10.76
CA GLY A 392 -27.00 46.07 10.56
C GLY A 392 -25.54 46.32 10.98
N THR A 393 -24.80 46.94 10.07
CA THR A 393 -23.50 47.63 10.26
C THR A 393 -22.25 46.79 10.54
N TYR A 394 -21.72 46.13 9.51
CA TYR A 394 -20.31 46.18 9.10
C TYR A 394 -20.24 45.88 7.59
N GLY A 395 -20.63 46.87 6.79
CA GLY A 395 -20.34 46.90 5.36
C GLY A 395 -19.00 47.59 5.15
N GLY A 396 -18.00 46.85 4.67
CA GLY A 396 -16.70 47.35 4.28
C GLY A 396 -15.69 46.21 4.20
N ASP A 397 -15.18 45.93 3.01
CA ASP A 397 -14.03 45.06 2.71
C ASP A 397 -14.18 43.52 2.63
N TRP A 398 -15.24 43.02 1.99
CA TRP A 398 -15.20 41.70 1.34
C TRP A 398 -15.52 41.73 -0.16
N GLY A 399 -15.37 42.89 -0.79
CA GLY A 399 -15.66 43.14 -2.21
C GLY A 399 -14.49 42.92 -3.17
N ARG A 400 -13.70 41.86 -3.02
CA ARG A 400 -12.75 41.45 -4.06
C ARG A 400 -12.64 39.93 -4.08
N LEU A 401 -13.03 39.35 -5.22
CA LEU A 401 -13.15 37.92 -5.59
C LEU A 401 -14.60 37.40 -5.51
N GLY A 402 -15.34 37.64 -6.59
CA GLY A 402 -16.68 37.10 -6.80
C GLY A 402 -16.68 35.58 -6.92
N TRP A 403 -17.54 34.93 -6.12
CA TRP A 403 -17.94 33.54 -6.26
C TRP A 403 -19.48 33.47 -6.18
N PRO A 404 -20.19 32.88 -7.16
CA PRO A 404 -21.66 32.77 -7.13
C PRO A 404 -22.15 31.76 -6.08
N TRP A 405 -23.25 32.09 -5.41
CA TRP A 405 -23.96 31.36 -4.34
C TRP A 405 -24.57 29.99 -4.74
N GLY A 406 -24.02 29.32 -5.74
CA GLY A 406 -24.50 28.02 -6.24
C GLY A 406 -23.80 26.79 -5.65
N GLN A 407 -22.57 26.91 -5.14
CA GLN A 407 -21.78 25.77 -4.68
C GLN A 407 -21.89 25.47 -3.17
N ALA A 408 -22.46 26.38 -2.36
CA ALA A 408 -22.58 26.19 -0.92
C ALA A 408 -23.71 25.22 -0.50
N ARG A 409 -24.62 24.83 -1.41
CA ARG A 409 -25.71 23.90 -1.09
C ARG A 409 -25.31 22.42 -1.17
N CYS A 410 -24.34 22.05 -2.02
CA CYS A 410 -23.93 20.65 -2.17
C CYS A 410 -22.93 20.18 -1.11
N SER A 411 -22.20 21.09 -0.44
CA SER A 411 -21.26 20.73 0.64
C SER A 411 -21.93 20.46 2.01
N LEU A 412 -23.26 20.52 2.09
CA LEU A 412 -24.03 20.25 3.33
C LEU A 412 -24.50 18.79 3.46
N ALA A 413 -24.14 17.90 2.52
CA ALA A 413 -24.53 16.49 2.53
C ALA A 413 -23.39 15.50 2.86
N GLY A 414 -22.16 15.95 3.13
CA GLY A 414 -21.00 15.10 3.46
C GLY A 414 -20.44 15.31 4.88
N PRO A 415 -19.79 14.29 5.50
CA PRO A 415 -19.41 14.29 6.91
C PRO A 415 -18.08 15.03 7.18
N GLY A 416 -18.07 16.37 7.05
CA GLY A 416 -16.86 17.20 7.26
C GLY A 416 -16.66 17.76 8.69
N PRO A 417 -15.47 18.35 8.98
CA PRO A 417 -15.00 18.76 10.33
C PRO A 417 -15.84 19.86 10.99
N TRP A 418 -16.70 20.51 10.21
CA TRP A 418 -17.59 21.58 10.65
C TRP A 418 -18.87 21.07 11.31
N GLN A 419 -19.12 19.75 11.37
CA GLN A 419 -20.23 19.22 12.15
C GLN A 419 -20.08 19.46 13.66
N ARG A 420 -18.87 19.52 14.24
CA ARG A 420 -18.76 19.74 15.69
C ARG A 420 -19.20 21.15 16.12
N PRO A 421 -18.80 22.25 15.44
CA PRO A 421 -19.33 23.57 15.72
C PRO A 421 -20.80 23.73 15.34
N LEU A 422 -21.25 23.19 14.19
CA LEU A 422 -22.66 23.33 13.75
C LEU A 422 -23.62 22.43 14.52
N ARG A 423 -23.25 21.19 14.89
CA ARG A 423 -24.01 20.36 15.83
C ARG A 423 -23.97 20.96 17.22
N SER A 424 -22.87 21.58 17.65
CA SER A 424 -22.86 22.33 18.92
C SER A 424 -23.80 23.52 18.84
N LEU A 425 -23.83 24.29 17.74
CA LEU A 425 -24.75 25.42 17.55
C LEU A 425 -26.22 24.96 17.40
N ILE A 426 -26.49 23.87 16.70
CA ILE A 426 -27.83 23.30 16.51
C ILE A 426 -28.31 22.59 17.77
N LEU A 427 -27.47 21.81 18.48
CA LEU A 427 -27.79 21.30 19.83
C LEU A 427 -27.96 22.46 20.82
N PHE A 428 -27.17 23.53 20.72
CA PHE A 428 -27.36 24.72 21.56
C PHE A 428 -28.71 25.38 21.22
N ARG A 429 -29.07 25.51 19.94
CA ARG A 429 -30.36 26.03 19.49
C ARG A 429 -31.53 25.11 19.89
N TYR A 430 -31.39 23.79 19.79
CA TYR A 430 -32.43 22.79 20.13
C TYR A 430 -32.56 22.56 21.65
N LYS A 431 -31.46 22.56 22.41
CA LYS A 431 -31.46 22.44 23.89
C LYS A 431 -31.82 23.75 24.59
N PHE A 432 -31.54 24.93 24.03
CA PHE A 432 -31.87 26.21 24.68
C PHE A 432 -33.12 26.95 24.17
N LEU A 433 -33.58 26.75 22.92
CA LEU A 433 -34.83 27.39 22.45
C LEU A 433 -36.10 26.53 22.62
N ASN A 434 -35.97 25.21 22.81
CA ASN A 434 -37.13 24.34 23.07
C ASN A 434 -37.64 24.37 24.53
N PRO A 435 -36.87 24.73 25.58
CA PRO A 435 -37.41 24.97 26.91
C PRO A 435 -37.94 26.40 27.07
N LYS A 436 -38.65 26.96 26.07
CA LYS A 436 -39.51 28.12 26.34
C LYS A 436 -40.53 27.79 27.44
N ALA A 437 -40.99 26.54 27.53
CA ALA A 437 -41.85 26.07 28.61
C ALA A 437 -41.10 25.92 29.96
N PHE A 438 -39.87 25.40 29.96
CA PHE A 438 -39.15 25.09 31.21
C PHE A 438 -38.63 26.35 31.92
N PHE A 439 -38.12 27.34 31.17
CA PHE A 439 -37.64 28.60 31.75
C PHE A 439 -38.78 29.52 32.21
N LEU A 440 -39.95 29.49 31.54
CA LEU A 440 -41.15 30.22 32.01
C LEU A 440 -41.74 29.59 33.29
N VAL A 441 -41.70 28.26 33.42
CA VAL A 441 -42.10 27.56 34.65
C VAL A 441 -41.12 27.89 35.79
N ALA A 442 -39.80 27.91 35.55
CA ALA A 442 -38.79 28.24 36.56
C ALA A 442 -38.86 29.71 37.03
N GLY A 443 -39.28 30.65 36.17
CA GLY A 443 -39.24 32.08 36.47
C GLY A 443 -40.38 32.62 37.35
N ARG A 444 -41.56 32.00 37.41
CA ARG A 444 -42.69 32.49 38.24
C ARG A 444 -43.53 31.43 38.97
N GLY A 445 -43.20 30.13 38.86
CA GLY A 445 -44.03 29.07 39.49
C GLY A 445 -43.34 27.76 39.87
N GLY A 446 -42.06 27.56 39.53
CA GLY A 446 -41.36 26.27 39.68
C GLY A 446 -41.26 25.75 41.11
N CYS A 447 -41.12 26.62 42.11
CA CYS A 447 -41.14 26.21 43.52
C CYS A 447 -42.51 25.67 43.96
N ARG A 448 -43.61 26.17 43.37
CA ARG A 448 -44.98 25.71 43.68
C ARG A 448 -45.32 24.40 42.98
N PHE A 449 -44.79 24.19 41.77
CA PHE A 449 -44.97 22.96 40.99
C PHE A 449 -44.19 21.76 41.58
N LEU A 450 -42.97 22.01 42.09
CA LEU A 450 -42.17 21.00 42.79
C LEU A 450 -42.71 20.71 44.20
N ALA A 451 -43.21 21.72 44.92
CA ALA A 451 -43.89 21.51 46.21
C ALA A 451 -45.19 20.71 46.09
N GLY A 452 -45.94 20.85 45.00
CA GLY A 452 -47.16 20.07 44.73
C GLY A 452 -46.91 18.59 44.44
N ARG A 453 -45.73 18.23 43.92
CA ARG A 453 -45.32 16.83 43.68
C ARG A 453 -44.78 16.15 44.95
N ALA A 454 -44.09 16.90 45.80
CA ALA A 454 -43.56 16.39 47.08
C ALA A 454 -44.66 16.02 48.11
N SER A 455 -45.90 16.51 47.93
CA SER A 455 -47.00 16.24 48.86
C SER A 455 -47.83 14.99 48.52
N ARG A 456 -47.54 14.27 47.43
CA ARG A 456 -48.19 12.98 47.12
C ARG A 456 -47.32 11.83 47.60
N ARG A 457 -47.48 11.44 48.86
CA ARG A 457 -47.00 10.13 49.33
C ARG A 457 -47.84 9.03 48.67
N PRO A 458 -47.25 8.03 47.99
CA PRO A 458 -47.89 6.74 47.93
C PRO A 458 -47.75 6.10 49.32
N ALA A 459 -48.84 6.12 50.08
CA ALA A 459 -48.96 5.29 51.26
C ALA A 459 -49.08 3.83 50.80
N GLY A 460 -48.09 3.00 51.15
CA GLY A 460 -48.22 1.55 51.15
C GLY A 460 -47.94 0.84 49.83
N GLY A 461 -46.72 0.29 49.72
CA GLY A 461 -46.37 -0.73 48.73
C GLY A 461 -44.95 -1.21 48.97
N CYS A 462 -44.78 -2.27 49.75
CA CYS A 462 -43.49 -2.93 49.99
C CYS A 462 -42.72 -3.13 48.68
N SER A 463 -41.56 -2.48 48.51
CA SER A 463 -40.49 -3.06 47.69
C SER A 463 -40.11 -4.38 48.36
N ARG A 464 -40.46 -5.51 47.74
CA ARG A 464 -40.02 -6.82 48.24
C ARG A 464 -38.49 -6.83 48.20
N GLY A 465 -37.83 -7.47 49.18
CA GLY A 465 -36.36 -7.58 49.19
C GLY A 465 -35.79 -8.11 47.87
N ASP A 466 -36.58 -8.93 47.19
CA ASP A 466 -36.31 -9.49 45.86
C ASP A 466 -36.18 -8.42 44.75
N ASP A 467 -37.00 -7.35 44.77
CA ASP A 467 -37.00 -6.31 43.73
C ASP A 467 -35.72 -5.46 43.79
N LYS A 468 -35.26 -5.15 45.00
CA LYS A 468 -33.97 -4.46 45.23
C LYS A 468 -32.80 -5.32 44.76
N GLN A 469 -32.88 -6.63 44.97
CA GLN A 469 -31.84 -7.56 44.54
C GLN A 469 -31.79 -7.71 43.01
N VAL A 470 -32.94 -7.72 42.33
CA VAL A 470 -33.02 -7.71 40.86
C VAL A 470 -32.41 -6.43 40.29
N LEU A 471 -32.73 -5.27 40.88
CA LEU A 471 -32.17 -3.97 40.49
C LEU A 471 -30.65 -3.91 40.67
N GLN A 472 -30.15 -4.34 41.83
CA GLN A 472 -28.71 -4.40 42.09
C GLN A 472 -27.98 -5.34 41.14
N ASN A 473 -28.58 -6.48 40.79
CA ASN A 473 -28.00 -7.41 39.83
C ASN A 473 -27.94 -6.82 38.42
N LEU A 474 -28.98 -6.11 37.96
CA LEU A 474 -28.97 -5.42 36.67
C LEU A 474 -27.88 -4.34 36.62
N LYS A 475 -27.78 -3.50 37.66
CA LYS A 475 -26.71 -2.48 37.77
C LYS A 475 -25.32 -3.08 37.73
N ARG A 476 -25.11 -4.20 38.43
CA ARG A 476 -23.83 -4.92 38.41
C ARG A 476 -23.47 -5.36 36.99
N ILE A 477 -24.43 -5.84 36.20
CA ILE A 477 -24.19 -6.31 34.83
C ILE A 477 -23.99 -5.12 33.88
N LEU A 478 -24.74 -4.03 34.02
CA LEU A 478 -24.48 -2.77 33.29
C LEU A 478 -23.08 -2.21 33.60
N GLY A 479 -22.64 -2.30 34.86
CA GLY A 479 -21.27 -1.97 35.25
C GLY A 479 -20.23 -2.83 34.53
N LYS A 480 -20.47 -4.13 34.36
CA LYS A 480 -19.60 -5.03 33.59
C LYS A 480 -19.58 -4.69 32.09
N VAL A 481 -20.70 -4.21 31.52
CA VAL A 481 -20.73 -3.71 30.15
C VAL A 481 -19.81 -2.50 30.00
N GLN A 482 -19.91 -1.54 30.92
CA GLN A 482 -19.05 -0.36 30.89
C GLN A 482 -17.58 -0.72 31.11
N GLU A 483 -17.28 -1.58 32.08
CA GLU A 483 -15.93 -2.09 32.33
C GLU A 483 -15.34 -2.75 31.07
N MET A 484 -16.12 -3.57 30.36
CA MET A 484 -15.68 -4.19 29.10
C MET A 484 -15.35 -3.15 28.02
N ARG A 485 -16.14 -2.06 27.90
CA ARG A 485 -15.88 -0.96 26.96
C ARG A 485 -14.60 -0.22 27.31
N ASP A 486 -14.41 0.09 28.59
CA ASP A 486 -13.23 0.83 29.07
C ASP A 486 -11.95 -0.01 28.90
N GLN A 487 -12.01 -1.30 29.22
CA GLN A 487 -10.91 -2.24 28.96
C GLN A 487 -10.56 -2.30 27.47
N ARG A 488 -11.56 -2.39 26.59
CA ARG A 488 -11.35 -2.44 25.14
C ARG A 488 -10.70 -1.16 24.61
N ALA A 489 -11.17 0.01 25.04
CA ALA A 489 -10.59 1.30 24.67
C ALA A 489 -9.14 1.43 25.17
N SER A 490 -8.87 0.99 26.41
CA SER A 490 -7.51 0.98 26.97
C SER A 490 -6.58 0.05 26.18
N LEU A 491 -7.01 -1.18 25.87
CA LEU A 491 -6.20 -2.14 25.11
C LEU A 491 -5.94 -1.67 23.67
N GLU A 492 -6.93 -1.05 23.03
CA GLU A 492 -6.77 -0.43 21.71
C GLU A 492 -5.73 0.69 21.75
N GLN A 493 -5.84 1.59 22.73
CA GLN A 493 -4.89 2.69 22.90
C GLN A 493 -3.47 2.18 23.15
N GLN A 494 -3.31 1.15 24.00
CA GLN A 494 -2.02 0.50 24.23
C GLN A 494 -1.44 -0.12 22.96
N LEU A 495 -2.27 -0.78 22.14
CA LEU A 495 -1.82 -1.33 20.85
C LEU A 495 -1.32 -0.24 19.90
N ARG A 496 -2.07 0.87 19.79
CA ARG A 496 -1.68 2.03 18.96
C ARG A 496 -0.35 2.62 19.41
N GLU A 497 -0.18 2.83 20.70
CA GLU A 497 1.05 3.37 21.27
C GLU A 497 2.24 2.42 21.09
N MET A 498 2.06 1.12 21.30
CA MET A 498 3.11 0.14 21.07
C MET A 498 3.54 0.10 19.60
N ILE A 499 2.59 0.12 18.66
CA ILE A 499 2.91 0.16 17.23
C ILE A 499 3.67 1.43 16.86
N GLN A 500 3.28 2.57 17.45
CA GLN A 500 3.87 3.89 17.20
C GLN A 500 5.29 4.02 17.80
N LYS A 501 5.52 3.45 18.99
CA LYS A 501 6.81 3.51 19.70
C LYS A 501 7.80 2.42 19.27
N ASP A 502 7.34 1.37 18.58
CA ASP A 502 8.18 0.25 18.14
C ASP A 502 9.03 0.62 16.92
N ASP A 503 10.14 1.30 17.21
CA ASP A 503 11.25 1.57 16.30
C ASP A 503 12.27 0.43 16.36
N ILE A 504 12.40 -0.30 15.25
CA ILE A 504 13.38 -1.39 15.12
C ILE A 504 14.50 -1.02 14.15
N THR A 505 14.62 0.27 13.81
CA THR A 505 15.58 0.77 12.81
C THR A 505 16.99 0.28 13.13
N THR A 506 17.40 0.33 14.40
CA THR A 506 18.72 -0.14 14.84
C THR A 506 18.89 -1.64 14.63
N SER A 507 17.93 -2.47 15.08
CA SER A 507 17.99 -3.93 14.91
C SER A 507 17.96 -4.34 13.44
N LEU A 508 17.21 -3.63 12.59
CA LEU A 508 17.17 -3.86 11.15
C LEU A 508 18.48 -3.50 10.45
N VAL A 509 19.19 -2.48 10.95
CA VAL A 509 20.47 -2.02 10.38
C VAL A 509 21.62 -2.96 10.76
N THR A 510 21.51 -3.66 11.90
CA THR A 510 22.55 -4.55 12.42
C THR A 510 22.36 -6.03 12.09
N THR A 511 21.14 -6.45 11.72
CA THR A 511 20.82 -7.89 11.52
C THR A 511 21.14 -8.34 10.09
N ASP A 512 21.75 -9.52 9.98
CA ASP A 512 22.10 -10.11 8.70
C ASP A 512 20.87 -10.58 7.90
N ARG A 513 20.98 -10.48 6.58
CA ARG A 513 19.89 -10.72 5.63
C ARG A 513 19.23 -12.11 5.76
N SER A 514 19.96 -13.14 6.17
CA SER A 514 19.43 -14.50 6.38
C SER A 514 18.54 -14.62 7.61
N GLU A 515 18.71 -13.73 8.58
CA GLU A 515 18.03 -13.77 9.88
C GLU A 515 16.86 -12.79 9.95
N MET A 516 16.80 -11.86 8.99
CA MET A 516 15.74 -10.86 8.89
C MET A 516 14.34 -11.46 9.01
N LYS A 517 14.00 -12.54 8.29
CA LYS A 517 12.67 -13.17 8.38
C LYS A 517 12.33 -13.63 9.81
N LYS A 518 13.30 -14.23 10.51
CA LYS A 518 13.13 -14.65 11.91
C LYS A 518 12.99 -13.44 12.84
N LEU A 519 13.78 -12.39 12.61
CA LEU A 519 13.66 -11.13 13.32
C LEU A 519 12.22 -10.59 13.19
N PHE A 520 11.56 -10.63 12.03
CA PHE A 520 10.14 -10.20 11.92
C PHE A 520 9.19 -11.05 12.74
N GLU A 521 9.30 -12.38 12.62
CA GLU A 521 8.45 -13.29 13.39
C GLU A 521 8.62 -13.04 14.90
N GLU A 522 9.82 -12.66 15.34
CA GLU A 522 10.07 -12.25 16.73
C GLU A 522 9.56 -10.85 17.07
N GLN A 523 9.69 -9.88 16.16
CA GLN A 523 9.21 -8.51 16.39
C GLN A 523 7.67 -8.42 16.38
N LEU A 524 6.97 -9.26 15.62
CA LEU A 524 5.51 -9.30 15.61
C LEU A 524 4.93 -9.95 16.88
N LYS A 525 5.65 -10.91 17.48
CA LYS A 525 5.25 -11.55 18.75
C LYS A 525 5.10 -10.55 19.90
N LYS A 526 5.73 -9.38 19.82
CA LYS A 526 5.54 -8.29 20.80
C LYS A 526 4.08 -7.85 20.95
N TYR A 527 3.26 -8.01 19.91
CA TYR A 527 1.86 -7.59 19.91
C TYR A 527 0.89 -8.72 20.29
N ASP A 528 1.35 -9.97 20.34
CA ASP A 528 0.48 -11.14 20.54
C ASP A 528 -0.24 -11.09 21.88
N GLN A 529 0.41 -10.61 22.93
CA GLN A 529 -0.20 -10.52 24.26
C GLN A 529 -1.43 -9.58 24.26
N ILE A 530 -1.30 -8.39 23.68
CA ILE A 530 -2.42 -7.44 23.58
C ILE A 530 -3.52 -8.01 22.67
N LYS A 531 -3.14 -8.67 21.58
CA LYS A 531 -4.08 -9.32 20.67
C LYS A 531 -4.92 -10.38 21.40
N VAL A 532 -4.30 -11.22 22.22
CA VAL A 532 -5.00 -12.23 23.03
C VAL A 532 -5.97 -11.58 24.02
N TYR A 533 -5.55 -10.52 24.72
CA TYR A 533 -6.46 -9.82 25.65
C TYR A 533 -7.65 -9.16 24.93
N LEU A 534 -7.43 -8.57 23.75
CA LEU A 534 -8.50 -8.01 22.93
C LEU A 534 -9.46 -9.10 22.45
N GLU A 535 -8.94 -10.22 21.94
CA GLU A 535 -9.77 -11.35 21.49
C GLU A 535 -10.61 -11.93 22.63
N GLN A 536 -10.03 -12.05 23.83
CA GLN A 536 -10.76 -12.48 25.03
C GLN A 536 -11.86 -11.50 25.42
N ASN A 537 -11.60 -10.19 25.40
CA ASN A 537 -12.62 -9.16 25.68
C ASN A 537 -13.74 -9.17 24.63
N LEU A 538 -13.41 -9.30 23.34
CA LEU A 538 -14.39 -9.36 22.25
C LEU A 538 -15.26 -10.63 22.33
N ALA A 539 -14.68 -11.75 22.77
CA ALA A 539 -15.41 -13.00 22.99
C ALA A 539 -16.31 -12.93 24.24
N ALA A 540 -15.85 -12.26 25.31
CA ALA A 540 -16.63 -12.10 26.55
C ALA A 540 -17.95 -11.34 26.35
N GLN A 541 -18.02 -10.45 25.35
CA GLN A 541 -19.21 -9.66 25.04
C GLN A 541 -20.47 -10.52 24.88
N GLU A 542 -20.39 -11.68 24.22
CA GLU A 542 -21.58 -12.52 24.01
C GLU A 542 -22.17 -13.02 25.33
N ASN A 543 -21.31 -13.39 26.28
CA ASN A 543 -21.73 -13.87 27.59
C ASN A 543 -22.29 -12.72 28.46
N VAL A 544 -21.70 -11.53 28.35
CA VAL A 544 -22.20 -10.33 29.06
C VAL A 544 -23.57 -9.91 28.53
N LEU A 545 -23.76 -9.94 27.21
CA LEU A 545 -25.06 -9.63 26.58
C LEU A 545 -26.13 -10.64 26.99
N LYS A 546 -25.83 -11.95 27.00
CA LYS A 546 -26.76 -12.98 27.50
C LYS A 546 -27.18 -12.73 28.96
N ALA A 547 -26.20 -12.49 29.84
CA ALA A 547 -26.47 -12.18 31.24
C ALA A 547 -27.31 -10.89 31.42
N LEU A 548 -27.08 -9.89 30.57
CA LEU A 548 -27.85 -8.65 30.57
C LEU A 548 -29.30 -8.87 30.11
N THR A 549 -29.53 -9.68 29.09
CA THR A 549 -30.88 -10.10 28.68
C THR A 549 -31.62 -10.75 29.84
N ASP A 550 -31.01 -11.73 30.50
CA ASP A 550 -31.63 -12.46 31.62
C ASP A 550 -31.96 -11.53 32.79
N ALA A 551 -31.07 -10.58 33.08
CA ALA A 551 -31.29 -9.58 34.12
C ALA A 551 -32.39 -8.59 33.73
N ASN A 552 -32.45 -8.16 32.47
CA ASN A 552 -33.46 -7.23 31.96
C ASN A 552 -34.86 -7.87 31.94
N VAL A 553 -34.97 -9.16 31.59
CA VAL A 553 -36.24 -9.91 31.67
C VAL A 553 -36.78 -9.93 33.10
N LYS A 554 -35.91 -10.16 34.09
CA LYS A 554 -36.30 -10.13 35.51
C LYS A 554 -36.67 -8.71 35.97
N TYR A 555 -35.95 -7.70 35.49
CA TYR A 555 -36.24 -6.30 35.80
C TYR A 555 -37.53 -5.79 35.13
N ALA A 556 -37.92 -6.31 33.98
CA ALA A 556 -39.13 -5.89 33.28
C ALA A 556 -40.40 -6.00 34.14
N ALA A 557 -40.49 -7.03 34.99
CA ALA A 557 -41.57 -7.20 35.95
C ALA A 557 -41.58 -6.09 37.02
N VAL A 558 -40.40 -5.73 37.53
CA VAL A 558 -40.21 -4.63 38.50
C VAL A 558 -40.56 -3.28 37.85
N ARG A 559 -40.09 -3.04 36.63
CA ARG A 559 -40.37 -1.82 35.85
C ARG A 559 -41.87 -1.64 35.59
N LYS A 560 -42.59 -2.72 35.28
CA LYS A 560 -44.05 -2.70 35.11
C LYS A 560 -44.77 -2.36 36.41
N ALA A 561 -44.36 -2.98 37.53
CA ALA A 561 -44.96 -2.69 38.84
C ALA A 561 -44.71 -1.23 39.29
N LEU A 562 -43.54 -0.66 39.00
CA LEU A 562 -43.23 0.74 39.29
C LEU A 562 -44.06 1.72 38.44
N ALA A 563 -44.21 1.46 37.15
CA ALA A 563 -45.02 2.29 36.25
C ALA A 563 -46.53 2.31 36.63
N GLU A 564 -47.05 1.18 37.14
CA GLU A 564 -48.43 1.10 37.64
C GLU A 564 -48.66 1.88 38.94
N VAL A 565 -47.60 2.15 39.72
CA VAL A 565 -47.64 2.98 40.94
C VAL A 565 -47.55 4.47 40.62
N GLU A 566 -46.83 4.87 39.57
CA GLU A 566 -46.75 6.29 39.13
C GLU A 566 -48.05 6.81 38.48
N HIS A 567 -48.90 5.91 37.97
CA HIS A 567 -50.16 6.26 37.30
C HIS A 567 -51.40 6.31 38.23
N LYS A 568 -51.27 5.92 39.50
CA LYS A 568 -52.30 6.09 40.54
C LYS A 568 -52.02 7.34 41.35
#